data_AF-A0A4Y2D6Y5-F1
#
_entry.id   AF-A0A4Y2D6Y5-F1
#
_cell.length_a   1.000
_cell.length_b   1.000
_cell.length_c   1.000
_cell.angle_alpha   90.00
_cell.angle_beta   90.00
_cell.angle_gamma   90.00
#
_symmetry.space_group_name_H-M   'P 1'
#
loop_
_entity.id
_entity.type
_entity.pdbx_description
1 polymer ?
#
loop_
_entity_poly.entity_id
_entity_poly.type
_entity_poly.pdbx_seq_one_letter_code
_entity_poly.pdbx_strand_id
1 'polypeptide(L)'
;MMDFKTARSSSQNASESSRKASVSCKNILLSLMTEMSVNSKLQNEILHFADNRKSLPYIPKEVIKSEDEEQIIPKSLPKLPPRPLQRMKWKIIDSGLYEREPYRPNPSKTRPSKEKERLQNLMAFGKEFEETTAVCKKDKDSILQINPSDLFDEILNEIKERRDFLEEMTQLGLGKKYLPEIQCQISVRLKELEKLDKERAEEAYREYGM
;
A
#
# COMPACT_ATOMS: atom_id res chain seq x y z
N MET A 1 68.29 1.40 13.04
CA MET A 1 67.29 0.62 12.30
C MET A 1 67.19 1.28 10.93
N MET A 2 67.47 0.51 9.87
CA MET A 2 67.98 0.97 8.57
C MET A 2 67.03 1.91 7.79
N ASP A 3 67.60 2.98 7.24
CA ASP A 3 67.03 3.82 6.17
C ASP A 3 67.06 3.08 4.83
N PHE A 4 65.95 3.08 4.10
CA PHE A 4 65.92 2.66 2.68
C PHE A 4 65.62 3.87 1.79
N LYS A 5 66.68 4.47 1.27
CA LYS A 5 66.62 5.30 0.06
C LYS A 5 66.73 4.43 -1.19
N THR A 6 65.80 4.67 -2.11
CA THR A 6 65.97 4.73 -3.58
C THR A 6 66.36 3.47 -4.35
N ALA A 7 65.48 3.03 -5.27
CA ALA A 7 65.81 2.82 -6.68
C ALA A 7 64.59 2.45 -7.56
N ARG A 8 64.63 2.93 -8.82
CA ARG A 8 63.94 2.43 -10.02
C ARG A 8 62.47 2.87 -10.17
N SER A 9 62.06 3.66 -11.17
CA SER A 9 62.42 3.60 -12.58
C SER A 9 62.32 4.98 -13.27
N SER A 10 63.48 5.48 -13.71
CA SER A 10 63.57 6.41 -14.84
C SER A 10 63.86 5.58 -16.08
N SER A 11 62.87 5.35 -16.94
CA SER A 11 63.07 5.03 -18.36
C SER A 11 61.72 4.91 -19.04
N GLN A 12 61.18 6.00 -19.57
CA GLN A 12 60.47 6.07 -20.88
C GLN A 12 60.25 7.56 -21.21
N ASN A 13 61.34 8.30 -21.41
CA ASN A 13 61.34 9.57 -22.13
C ASN A 13 62.36 9.44 -23.26
N ALA A 14 61.96 8.76 -24.33
CA ALA A 14 62.62 8.82 -25.62
C ALA A 14 61.63 8.42 -26.72
N SER A 15 61.39 9.36 -27.63
CA SER A 15 60.67 9.26 -28.92
C SER A 15 59.14 9.20 -28.95
N GLU A 16 58.45 10.16 -28.32
CA GLU A 16 57.08 10.55 -28.74
C GLU A 16 57.10 11.78 -29.67
N SER A 17 58.23 12.00 -30.36
CA SER A 17 58.32 13.04 -31.38
C SER A 17 57.82 12.52 -32.72
N SER A 18 56.63 12.99 -33.10
CA SER A 18 56.07 13.07 -34.46
C SER A 18 55.74 11.75 -35.18
N ARG A 19 54.65 11.08 -34.79
CA ARG A 19 53.89 10.23 -35.72
C ARG A 19 52.51 10.85 -35.95
N LYS A 20 52.41 11.72 -36.95
CA LYS A 20 51.15 12.29 -37.44
C LYS A 20 50.20 11.18 -37.91
N ALA A 21 48.90 11.49 -38.01
CA ALA A 21 47.93 10.54 -38.53
C ALA A 21 48.27 10.18 -39.99
N SER A 22 48.03 8.92 -40.37
CA SER A 22 48.28 8.48 -41.75
C SER A 22 47.39 9.23 -42.73
N VAL A 23 47.89 9.47 -43.95
CA VAL A 23 47.14 10.22 -44.99
C VAL A 23 45.80 9.53 -45.29
N SER A 24 45.81 8.19 -45.38
CA SER A 24 44.57 7.40 -45.57
C SER A 24 43.56 7.62 -44.44
N CYS A 25 44.02 7.69 -43.18
CA CYS A 25 43.15 7.95 -42.03
C CYS A 25 42.53 9.36 -42.08
N LYS A 26 43.30 10.37 -42.49
CA LYS A 26 42.80 11.75 -42.65
C LYS A 26 41.74 11.84 -43.74
N ASN A 27 41.93 11.14 -44.86
CA ASN A 27 40.97 11.14 -45.95
C ASN A 27 39.63 10.51 -45.54
N ILE A 28 39.68 9.40 -44.79
CA ILE A 28 38.46 8.78 -44.24
C ILE A 28 37.75 9.75 -43.30
N LEU A 29 38.49 10.39 -42.39
CA LEU A 29 37.92 11.34 -41.45
C LEU A 29 37.28 12.52 -42.18
N LEU A 30 37.95 13.08 -43.18
CA LEU A 30 37.41 14.17 -43.99
C LEU A 30 36.10 13.77 -44.70
N SER A 31 36.02 12.58 -45.30
CA SER A 31 34.78 12.09 -45.93
C SER A 31 33.62 12.07 -44.93
N LEU A 32 33.84 11.47 -43.77
CA LEU A 32 32.83 11.40 -42.71
C LEU A 32 32.39 12.79 -42.24
N MET A 33 33.33 13.72 -42.09
CA MET A 33 33.02 15.09 -41.64
C MET A 33 32.24 15.88 -42.69
N THR A 34 32.52 15.67 -43.98
CA THR A 34 31.75 16.26 -45.07
C THR A 34 30.34 15.69 -45.14
N GLU A 35 30.18 14.38 -44.96
CA GLU A 35 28.87 13.71 -44.91
C GLU A 35 28.03 14.22 -43.73
N MET A 36 28.64 14.45 -42.57
CA MET A 36 27.96 15.02 -41.39
C MET A 36 27.82 16.55 -41.42
N SER A 37 28.20 17.23 -42.51
CA SER A 37 28.14 18.70 -42.67
C SER A 37 28.91 19.51 -41.60
N VAL A 38 30.01 18.97 -41.06
CA VAL A 38 30.79 19.65 -40.02
C VAL A 38 31.48 20.90 -40.58
N ASN A 39 31.48 22.01 -39.85
CA ASN A 39 32.13 23.27 -40.28
C ASN A 39 33.65 23.09 -40.49
N SER A 40 34.23 23.73 -41.52
CA SER A 40 35.65 23.63 -41.89
C SER A 40 36.61 23.99 -40.75
N LYS A 41 36.24 24.94 -39.87
CA LYS A 41 37.04 25.27 -38.67
C LYS A 41 37.16 24.07 -37.72
N LEU A 42 36.06 23.37 -37.48
CA LEU A 42 36.01 22.18 -36.65
C LEU A 42 36.70 20.99 -37.33
N GLN A 43 36.62 20.89 -38.66
CA GLN A 43 37.39 19.91 -39.45
C GLN A 43 38.89 20.02 -39.21
N ASN A 44 39.43 21.24 -39.30
CA ASN A 44 40.85 21.49 -39.06
C ASN A 44 41.26 21.20 -37.61
N GLU A 45 40.39 21.53 -36.66
CA GLU A 45 40.63 21.26 -35.24
C GLU A 45 40.68 19.75 -34.95
N ILE A 46 39.71 18.98 -35.46
CA ILE A 46 39.65 17.53 -35.31
C ILE A 46 40.88 16.85 -35.94
N LEU A 47 41.31 17.29 -37.13
CA LEU A 47 42.54 16.78 -37.76
C LEU A 47 43.80 17.12 -36.95
N HIS A 48 43.85 18.31 -36.35
CA HIS A 48 44.94 18.71 -35.46
C HIS A 48 45.01 17.82 -34.21
N PHE A 49 43.88 17.47 -33.60
CA PHE A 49 43.84 16.53 -32.48
C PHE A 49 44.26 15.11 -32.89
N ALA A 50 43.84 14.66 -34.09
CA ALA A 50 44.24 13.36 -34.64
C ALA A 50 45.76 13.26 -34.89
N ASP A 51 46.38 14.32 -35.41
CA ASP A 51 47.83 14.39 -35.64
C ASP A 51 48.64 14.38 -34.35
N ASN A 52 48.10 15.01 -33.31
CA ASN A 52 48.76 15.14 -32.00
C ASN A 52 48.37 14.02 -31.02
N ARG A 53 47.55 13.04 -31.44
CA ARG A 53 47.05 11.92 -30.62
C ARG A 53 46.45 12.36 -29.29
N LYS A 54 45.83 13.54 -29.25
CA LYS A 54 45.13 14.07 -28.07
C LYS A 54 43.65 13.76 -28.19
N SER A 55 42.98 13.50 -27.06
CA SER A 55 41.53 13.37 -27.02
C SER A 55 40.88 14.69 -27.43
N LEU A 56 39.75 14.62 -28.14
CA LEU A 56 38.94 15.80 -28.41
C LEU A 56 38.51 16.45 -27.08
N PRO A 57 38.42 17.80 -27.04
CA PRO A 57 37.95 18.47 -25.85
C PRO A 57 36.56 17.96 -25.52
N TYR A 58 36.39 17.46 -24.29
CA TYR A 58 35.07 17.10 -23.78
C TYR A 58 34.30 18.41 -23.62
N ILE A 59 33.36 18.66 -24.52
CA ILE A 59 32.32 19.67 -24.31
C ILE A 59 31.24 18.93 -23.53
N PRO A 60 31.06 19.21 -22.22
CA PRO A 60 29.86 18.76 -21.53
C PRO A 60 28.68 19.26 -22.36
N LYS A 61 27.70 18.42 -22.67
CA LYS A 61 26.46 18.91 -23.28
C LYS A 61 25.87 19.91 -22.29
N GLU A 62 26.11 21.19 -22.51
CA GLU A 62 25.44 22.24 -21.77
C GLU A 62 23.98 22.06 -22.08
N VAL A 63 23.22 21.67 -21.05
CA VAL A 63 21.77 21.75 -21.08
C VAL A 63 21.50 23.22 -21.31
N ILE A 64 21.08 23.58 -22.53
CA ILE A 64 20.61 24.92 -22.86
C ILE A 64 19.44 25.17 -21.91
N LYS A 65 19.72 25.92 -20.83
CA LYS A 65 18.69 26.49 -19.98
C LYS A 65 18.32 27.79 -20.66
N SER A 66 17.25 27.78 -21.46
CA SER A 66 16.61 29.01 -21.87
C SER A 66 16.16 29.77 -20.62
N GLU A 67 16.55 31.04 -20.52
CA GLU A 67 16.32 31.90 -19.35
C GLU A 67 14.86 32.35 -19.16
N ASP A 68 13.92 31.83 -19.97
CA ASP A 68 12.51 32.27 -20.00
C ASP A 68 11.49 31.29 -19.40
N GLU A 69 11.90 30.21 -18.72
CA GLU A 69 10.93 29.31 -18.07
C GLU A 69 10.68 29.73 -16.62
N GLU A 70 9.76 30.67 -16.47
CA GLU A 70 9.10 31.01 -15.22
C GLU A 70 8.63 29.75 -14.48
N GLN A 71 9.08 29.60 -13.22
CA GLN A 71 8.40 28.91 -12.12
C GLN A 71 7.51 27.70 -12.45
N ILE A 72 8.07 26.64 -13.02
CA ILE A 72 7.47 25.30 -12.87
C ILE A 72 8.25 24.58 -11.78
N ILE A 73 7.72 24.60 -10.55
CA ILE A 73 8.12 23.64 -9.51
C ILE A 73 8.05 22.26 -10.18
N PRO A 74 9.16 21.50 -10.28
CA PRO A 74 9.08 20.19 -10.91
C PRO A 74 8.12 19.34 -10.07
N LYS A 75 6.96 19.04 -10.65
CA LYS A 75 6.06 17.99 -10.15
C LYS A 75 6.94 16.78 -9.89
N SER A 76 7.01 16.39 -8.62
CA SER A 76 7.88 15.33 -8.13
C SER A 76 8.01 14.20 -9.15
N LEU A 77 9.23 13.87 -9.54
CA LEU A 77 9.51 12.68 -10.36
C LEU A 77 8.70 11.49 -9.82
N PRO A 78 8.02 10.70 -10.68
CA PRO A 78 7.32 9.52 -10.20
C PRO A 78 8.32 8.63 -9.47
N LYS A 79 8.07 8.39 -8.18
CA LYS A 79 8.87 7.48 -7.37
C LYS A 79 8.78 6.11 -8.03
N LEU A 80 9.84 5.70 -8.73
CA LEU A 80 9.97 4.31 -9.18
C LEU A 80 9.82 3.41 -7.95
N PRO A 81 9.09 2.30 -8.04
CA PRO A 81 9.01 1.37 -6.93
C PRO A 81 10.45 0.97 -6.56
N PRO A 82 10.80 0.94 -5.27
CA PRO A 82 12.12 0.49 -4.86
C PRO A 82 12.38 -0.88 -5.47
N ARG A 83 13.63 -1.13 -5.91
CA ARG A 83 14.04 -2.47 -6.32
C ARG A 83 13.63 -3.45 -5.22
N PRO A 84 13.16 -4.67 -5.54
CA PRO A 84 12.79 -5.63 -4.50
C PRO A 84 14.02 -5.93 -3.64
N LEU A 85 14.04 -5.41 -2.42
CA LEU A 85 15.02 -5.74 -1.39
C LEU A 85 14.56 -7.00 -0.65
N GLN A 86 15.53 -7.77 -0.14
CA GLN A 86 15.22 -8.87 0.78
C GLN A 86 14.51 -8.32 2.02
N ARG A 87 13.38 -8.94 2.39
CA ARG A 87 12.64 -8.60 3.61
C ARG A 87 13.38 -9.16 4.83
N MET A 88 13.37 -8.40 5.93
CA MET A 88 13.88 -8.87 7.22
C MET A 88 13.01 -10.01 7.77
N LYS A 89 13.62 -10.95 8.50
CA LYS A 89 12.94 -12.14 9.07
C LYS A 89 11.68 -11.78 9.87
N TRP A 90 11.77 -10.79 10.76
CA TRP A 90 10.63 -10.35 11.58
C TRP A 90 9.46 -9.88 10.71
N LYS A 91 9.72 -9.13 9.64
CA LYS A 91 8.70 -8.64 8.71
C LYS A 91 8.02 -9.75 7.91
N ILE A 92 8.72 -10.86 7.68
CA ILE A 92 8.14 -12.07 7.04
C ILE A 92 7.25 -12.79 8.04
N ILE A 93 7.69 -12.92 9.29
CA ILE A 93 6.91 -13.54 10.38
C ILE A 93 5.64 -12.73 10.65
N ASP A 94 5.74 -11.42 10.87
CA ASP A 94 4.60 -10.53 11.14
C ASP A 94 3.56 -10.52 10.03
N SER A 95 3.98 -10.78 8.79
CA SER A 95 3.06 -10.84 7.65
C SER A 95 2.28 -12.15 7.54
N GLY A 96 2.52 -13.13 8.43
CA GLY A 96 1.83 -14.41 8.41
C GLY A 96 2.21 -15.33 7.23
N LEU A 97 3.26 -15.00 6.47
CA LEU A 97 3.70 -15.77 5.28
C LEU A 97 4.10 -17.22 5.60
N TYR A 98 4.52 -17.50 6.84
CA TYR A 98 4.86 -18.84 7.30
C TYR A 98 3.63 -19.63 7.79
N GLU A 99 2.50 -18.97 8.01
CA GLU A 99 1.27 -19.63 8.41
C GLU A 99 0.71 -20.38 7.20
N ARG A 100 0.64 -21.70 7.33
CA ARG A 100 0.07 -22.54 6.28
C ARG A 100 -1.44 -22.35 6.28
N GLU A 101 -2.00 -21.98 5.13
CA GLU A 101 -3.45 -21.91 5.00
C GLU A 101 -4.09 -23.23 5.43
N PRO A 102 -5.12 -23.21 6.29
CA PRO A 102 -5.83 -24.42 6.64
C PRO A 102 -6.45 -24.99 5.36
N TYR A 103 -6.31 -26.29 5.16
CA TYR A 103 -6.90 -26.97 4.02
C TYR A 103 -8.41 -26.70 3.99
N ARG A 104 -8.87 -26.07 2.91
CA ARG A 104 -10.29 -25.92 2.59
C ARG A 104 -10.57 -26.79 1.37
N PRO A 105 -11.53 -27.72 1.44
CA PRO A 105 -11.91 -28.49 0.27
C PRO A 105 -12.41 -27.52 -0.81
N ASN A 106 -11.99 -27.72 -2.05
CA ASN A 106 -12.49 -26.95 -3.18
C ASN A 106 -14.03 -27.05 -3.21
N PRO A 107 -14.77 -25.94 -3.43
CA PRO A 107 -16.21 -26.02 -3.59
C PRO A 107 -16.51 -27.01 -4.70
N SER A 108 -17.10 -28.15 -4.34
CA SER A 108 -17.37 -29.20 -5.32
C SER A 108 -18.38 -28.64 -6.33
N LYS A 109 -18.00 -28.58 -7.61
CA LYS A 109 -18.91 -28.24 -8.72
C LYS A 109 -20.15 -29.16 -8.79
N THR A 110 -20.13 -30.26 -8.03
CA THR A 110 -21.05 -31.39 -8.09
C THR A 110 -21.86 -31.61 -6.81
N ARG A 111 -21.91 -30.66 -5.86
CA ARG A 111 -22.92 -30.71 -4.78
C ARG A 111 -24.09 -29.81 -5.17
N PRO A 112 -25.08 -30.31 -5.91
CA PRO A 112 -26.27 -29.52 -6.20
C PRO A 112 -26.89 -29.09 -4.88
N SER A 113 -27.38 -27.86 -4.80
CA SER A 113 -28.13 -27.33 -3.65
C SER A 113 -29.20 -28.32 -3.17
N LYS A 114 -29.81 -29.04 -4.12
CA LYS A 114 -30.78 -30.12 -3.92
C LYS A 114 -30.29 -31.24 -3.01
N GLU A 115 -29.06 -31.72 -3.19
CA GLU A 115 -28.53 -32.82 -2.36
C GLU A 115 -28.24 -32.35 -0.94
N LYS A 116 -27.81 -31.08 -0.78
CA LYS A 116 -27.64 -30.47 0.54
C LYS A 116 -28.98 -30.39 1.29
N GLU A 117 -30.04 -29.96 0.60
CA GLU A 117 -31.39 -29.87 1.16
C GLU A 117 -31.97 -31.23 1.50
N ARG A 118 -31.84 -32.21 0.59
CA ARG A 118 -32.23 -33.60 0.81
C ARG A 118 -31.60 -34.18 2.07
N LEU A 119 -30.27 -34.05 2.22
CA LEU A 119 -29.56 -34.54 3.39
C LEU A 119 -29.93 -33.79 4.67
N GLN A 120 -30.16 -32.48 4.59
CA GLN A 120 -30.61 -31.67 5.73
C GLN A 120 -31.98 -32.16 6.25
N ASN A 121 -32.92 -32.39 5.34
CA ASN A 121 -34.26 -32.91 5.67
C ASN A 121 -34.18 -34.32 6.25
N LEU A 122 -33.36 -35.19 5.65
CA LEU A 122 -33.15 -36.55 6.12
C LEU A 122 -32.52 -36.58 7.53
N MET A 123 -31.53 -35.73 7.82
CA MET A 123 -30.90 -35.67 9.15
C MET A 123 -31.83 -35.09 10.22
N ALA A 124 -32.61 -34.06 9.89
CA ALA A 124 -33.48 -33.39 10.85
C ALA A 124 -34.76 -34.19 11.15
N PHE A 125 -35.37 -34.78 10.13
CA PHE A 125 -36.70 -35.39 10.22
C PHE A 125 -36.71 -36.90 9.92
N GLY A 126 -35.58 -37.49 9.51
CA GLY A 126 -35.48 -38.91 9.17
C GLY A 126 -36.14 -39.29 7.84
N LYS A 127 -36.62 -38.32 7.05
CA LYS A 127 -37.31 -38.53 5.78
C LYS A 127 -36.94 -37.45 4.77
N GLU A 128 -36.98 -37.81 3.50
CA GLU A 128 -36.76 -36.87 2.39
C GLU A 128 -38.10 -36.21 2.04
N PHE A 129 -38.10 -34.88 1.90
CA PHE A 129 -39.24 -34.13 1.38
C PHE A 129 -38.91 -33.71 -0.06
N GLU A 130 -39.81 -33.93 -1.00
CA GLU A 130 -39.69 -33.38 -2.35
C GLU A 130 -39.79 -31.86 -2.27
N GLU A 131 -39.09 -31.16 -3.18
CA GLU A 131 -39.07 -29.70 -3.30
C GLU A 131 -40.51 -29.19 -3.53
N THR A 132 -41.30 -29.03 -2.48
CA THR A 132 -42.48 -28.18 -2.56
C THR A 132 -41.95 -26.80 -2.85
N THR A 133 -42.29 -26.25 -4.02
CA THR A 133 -41.92 -24.91 -4.49
C THR A 133 -42.45 -23.78 -3.60
N ALA A 134 -43.02 -24.10 -2.45
CA ALA A 134 -43.03 -23.21 -1.31
C ALA A 134 -41.58 -23.06 -0.83
N VAL A 135 -40.90 -22.04 -1.38
CA VAL A 135 -39.93 -21.30 -0.60
C VAL A 135 -40.64 -21.03 0.71
N CYS A 136 -40.36 -21.87 1.72
CA CYS A 136 -40.49 -21.47 3.10
C CYS A 136 -39.47 -20.34 3.18
N LYS A 137 -39.94 -19.14 2.80
CA LYS A 137 -39.52 -17.92 3.46
C LYS A 137 -39.67 -18.36 4.89
N LYS A 138 -38.55 -18.73 5.54
CA LYS A 138 -38.56 -18.81 6.99
C LYS A 138 -39.13 -17.48 7.35
N ASP A 139 -40.38 -17.50 7.80
CA ASP A 139 -41.12 -16.29 8.07
C ASP A 139 -40.20 -15.55 9.04
N LYS A 140 -39.56 -14.50 8.56
CA LYS A 140 -38.78 -13.61 9.43
C LYS A 140 -39.71 -13.13 10.56
N ASP A 141 -41.01 -13.15 10.28
CA ASP A 141 -42.14 -12.90 11.16
C ASP A 141 -42.20 -13.86 12.36
N SER A 142 -41.64 -15.08 12.29
CA SER A 142 -41.54 -15.98 13.46
C SER A 142 -40.44 -15.58 14.44
N ILE A 143 -39.49 -14.72 14.03
CA ILE A 143 -38.51 -14.06 14.90
C ILE A 143 -39.04 -12.68 15.36
N LEU A 144 -40.18 -12.21 14.82
CA LEU A 144 -40.74 -10.87 15.05
C LEU A 144 -42.06 -10.91 15.84
N GLN A 145 -42.13 -11.70 16.89
CA GLN A 145 -43.10 -11.48 17.97
C GLN A 145 -42.39 -11.12 19.27
N ILE A 146 -41.34 -10.29 19.18
CA ILE A 146 -40.86 -9.60 20.39
C ILE A 146 -41.85 -8.47 20.63
N ASN A 147 -42.56 -8.51 21.76
CA ASN A 147 -43.49 -7.44 22.08
C ASN A 147 -42.70 -6.13 22.22
N PRO A 148 -43.25 -4.99 21.80
CA PRO A 148 -42.58 -3.70 21.96
C PRO A 148 -42.25 -3.39 23.44
N SER A 149 -43.04 -3.96 24.37
CA SER A 149 -42.76 -3.89 25.81
C SER A 149 -41.48 -4.64 26.19
N ASP A 150 -41.26 -5.84 25.65
CA ASP A 150 -40.08 -6.66 25.95
C ASP A 150 -38.81 -5.98 25.40
N LEU A 151 -38.90 -5.34 24.23
CA LEU A 151 -37.81 -4.54 23.65
C LEU A 151 -37.47 -3.31 24.50
N PHE A 152 -38.49 -2.66 25.06
CA PHE A 152 -38.28 -1.48 25.91
C PHE A 152 -37.51 -1.87 27.19
N ASP A 153 -37.90 -2.96 27.83
CA ASP A 153 -37.25 -3.44 29.04
C ASP A 153 -35.81 -3.94 28.76
N GLU A 154 -35.56 -4.53 27.59
CA GLU A 154 -34.21 -4.89 27.13
C GLU A 154 -33.31 -3.66 26.98
N ILE A 155 -33.76 -2.62 26.28
CA ILE A 155 -32.98 -1.39 26.10
C ILE A 155 -32.73 -0.67 27.43
N LEU A 156 -33.70 -0.68 28.35
CA LEU A 156 -33.50 -0.19 29.71
C LEU A 156 -32.40 -0.95 30.45
N ASN A 157 -32.38 -2.28 30.32
CA ASN A 157 -31.33 -3.10 30.93
C ASN A 157 -29.96 -2.79 30.33
N GLU A 158 -29.86 -2.60 29.01
CA GLU A 158 -28.60 -2.19 28.38
C GLU A 158 -28.10 -0.85 28.93
N ILE A 159 -28.98 0.14 29.15
CA ILE A 159 -28.59 1.44 29.75
C ILE A 159 -28.01 1.23 31.15
N LYS A 160 -28.64 0.38 31.97
CA LYS A 160 -28.16 0.04 33.32
C LYS A 160 -26.80 -0.63 33.28
N GLU A 161 -26.62 -1.65 32.43
CA GLU A 161 -25.35 -2.34 32.26
C GLU A 161 -24.21 -1.39 31.86
N ARG A 162 -24.50 -0.40 30.99
CA ARG A 162 -23.48 0.60 30.59
C ARG A 162 -23.12 1.55 31.73
N ARG A 163 -24.08 1.92 32.58
CA ARG A 163 -23.85 2.70 33.80
C ARG A 163 -23.00 1.91 34.79
N ASP A 164 -23.37 0.66 35.05
CA ASP A 164 -22.67 -0.22 35.99
C ASP A 164 -21.24 -0.48 35.52
N PHE A 165 -21.05 -0.72 34.21
CA PHE A 165 -19.72 -0.83 33.61
C PHE A 165 -18.89 0.45 33.81
N LEU A 166 -19.49 1.63 33.63
CA LEU A 166 -18.76 2.88 33.86
C LEU A 166 -18.38 3.02 35.33
N GLU A 167 -19.26 2.64 36.26
CA GLU A 167 -18.97 2.64 37.70
C GLU A 167 -17.82 1.69 38.03
N GLU A 168 -17.86 0.45 37.53
CA GLU A 168 -16.77 -0.53 37.68
C GLU A 168 -15.44 0.04 37.14
N MET A 169 -15.45 0.62 35.93
CA MET A 169 -14.25 1.23 35.35
C MET A 169 -13.78 2.46 36.15
N THR A 170 -14.67 3.22 36.78
CA THR A 170 -14.28 4.33 37.65
C THR A 170 -13.61 3.85 38.93
N GLN A 171 -14.10 2.75 39.53
CA GLN A 171 -13.49 2.11 40.69
C GLN A 171 -12.07 1.59 40.37
N LEU A 172 -11.87 1.11 39.14
CA LEU A 172 -10.56 0.72 38.60
C LEU A 172 -9.68 1.91 38.16
N GLY A 173 -10.15 3.15 38.28
CA GLY A 173 -9.42 4.36 37.88
C GLY A 173 -9.39 4.64 36.36
N LEU A 174 -10.09 3.83 35.57
CA LEU A 174 -10.17 3.93 34.11
C LEU A 174 -11.42 4.68 33.62
N GLY A 175 -12.27 5.18 34.52
CA GLY A 175 -13.54 5.83 34.17
C GLY A 175 -13.42 6.94 33.12
N LYS A 176 -12.41 7.82 33.24
CA LYS A 176 -12.19 8.93 32.29
C LYS A 176 -11.94 8.46 30.85
N LYS A 177 -11.39 7.26 30.67
CA LYS A 177 -11.11 6.67 29.34
C LYS A 177 -12.40 6.23 28.65
N TYR A 178 -13.34 5.65 29.39
CA TYR A 178 -14.55 5.04 28.85
C TYR A 178 -15.77 5.95 28.90
N LEU A 179 -15.76 6.97 29.75
CA LEU A 179 -16.85 7.96 29.90
C LEU A 179 -17.40 8.51 28.57
N PRO A 180 -16.59 9.01 27.61
CA PRO A 180 -17.15 9.57 26.37
C PRO A 180 -17.82 8.52 25.49
N GLU A 181 -17.28 7.30 25.46
CA GLU A 181 -17.85 6.19 24.67
C GLU A 181 -19.18 5.72 25.27
N ILE A 182 -19.20 5.52 26.59
CA ILE A 182 -20.39 5.10 27.32
C ILE A 182 -21.51 6.16 27.26
N GLN A 183 -21.18 7.44 27.39
CA GLN A 183 -22.16 8.53 27.24
C GLN A 183 -22.83 8.53 25.86
N CYS A 184 -22.05 8.30 24.80
CA CYS A 184 -22.58 8.18 23.45
C CYS A 184 -23.54 7.00 23.34
N GLN A 185 -23.16 5.83 23.87
CA GLN A 185 -23.99 4.63 23.84
C GLN A 185 -25.31 4.83 24.62
N ILE A 186 -25.24 5.37 25.84
CA ILE A 186 -26.44 5.69 26.64
C ILE A 186 -27.36 6.65 25.87
N SER A 187 -26.79 7.69 25.24
CA SER A 187 -27.56 8.65 24.44
C SER A 187 -28.25 8.01 23.23
N VAL A 188 -27.61 7.04 22.59
CA VAL A 188 -28.21 6.28 21.48
C VAL A 188 -29.37 5.43 21.99
N ARG A 189 -29.20 4.71 23.11
CA ARG A 189 -30.25 3.87 23.71
C ARG A 189 -31.44 4.67 24.22
N LEU A 190 -31.21 5.83 24.84
CA LEU A 190 -32.29 6.73 25.26
C LEU A 190 -33.15 7.22 24.09
N LYS A 191 -32.52 7.50 22.93
CA LYS A 191 -33.26 7.83 21.68
C LYS A 191 -34.01 6.63 21.10
N GLU A 192 -33.54 5.41 21.33
CA GLU A 192 -34.27 4.20 20.95
C GLU A 192 -35.52 4.01 21.82
N LEU A 193 -35.42 4.24 23.14
CA LEU A 193 -36.57 4.26 24.04
C LEU A 193 -37.61 5.31 23.62
N GLU A 194 -37.18 6.53 23.29
CA GLU A 194 -38.08 7.61 22.86
C GLU A 194 -38.89 7.26 21.60
N LYS A 195 -38.34 6.42 20.71
CA LYS A 195 -39.05 5.94 19.51
C LYS A 195 -40.11 4.89 19.84
N LEU A 196 -39.91 4.11 20.91
CA LEU A 196 -40.85 3.08 21.35
C LEU A 196 -41.98 3.69 22.18
N ASP A 197 -41.62 4.45 23.23
CA ASP A 197 -42.57 5.10 24.13
C ASP A 197 -41.97 6.39 24.71
N LYS A 198 -42.58 7.53 24.39
CA LYS A 198 -42.08 8.85 24.78
C LYS A 198 -42.25 9.14 26.27
N GLU A 199 -43.39 8.76 26.84
CA GLU A 199 -43.69 9.07 28.25
C GLU A 199 -42.76 8.29 29.17
N ARG A 200 -42.57 7.01 28.89
CA ARG A 200 -41.67 6.13 29.63
C ARG A 200 -40.19 6.47 29.39
N ALA A 201 -39.83 6.96 28.20
CA ALA A 201 -38.48 7.43 27.92
C ALA A 201 -38.12 8.71 28.70
N GLU A 202 -39.06 9.63 28.94
CA GLU A 202 -38.80 10.83 29.75
C GLU A 202 -38.40 10.49 31.19
N GLU A 203 -38.96 9.42 31.77
CA GLU A 203 -38.54 8.87 33.06
C GLU A 203 -37.10 8.36 33.00
N ALA A 204 -36.75 7.60 31.95
CA ALA A 204 -35.39 7.12 31.73
C ALA A 204 -34.38 8.27 31.53
N TYR A 205 -34.77 9.37 30.86
CA TYR A 205 -33.93 10.56 30.73
C TYR A 205 -33.70 11.25 32.08
N ARG A 206 -34.68 11.26 32.99
CA ARG A 206 -34.52 11.83 34.34
C ARG A 206 -33.58 11.02 35.22
N GLU A 207 -33.60 9.69 35.08
CA GLU A 207 -32.80 8.78 35.92
C GLU A 207 -31.40 8.56 35.35
N TYR A 208 -31.29 8.34 34.04
CA TYR A 208 -30.07 7.92 33.37
C TYR A 208 -29.42 9.01 32.50
N GLY A 209 -30.14 10.08 32.20
CA GLY A 209 -29.58 11.26 31.52
C GLY A 209 -28.39 11.79 32.30
N MET A 210 -27.25 11.90 31.62
CA MET A 210 -25.98 12.37 32.17
C MET A 210 -25.62 13.74 31.60
#